data_AF-A0A1Q2HTL9-F1
#
_entry.id   AF-A0A1Q2HTL9-F1
#
_cell.length_a   1.000
_cell.length_b   1.000
_cell.length_c   1.000
_cell.angle_alpha   90.00
_cell.angle_beta   90.00
_cell.angle_gamma   90.00
#
_symmetry.space_group_name_H-M   'P 1'
#
loop_
_entity.id
_entity.type
_entity.pdbx_description
1 polymer ?
#
loop_
_entity_poly.entity_id
_entity_poly.type
_entity_poly.pdbx_seq_one_letter_code
_entity_poly.pdbx_strand_id
1 'polypeptide(L)'
;MNSKASKLDRMHETPIEGLVLYDLTVHEDNRGWFKENWVMGQGLKPVQNNVSFNHVAGTTRGMHAEPWDKWISVAKGRIFGAWVDMREGSPTLGQKFSAEIGPDTAVLVPRGVANGFQTLEDETAYVYLGNARYNPDGDYAFCSYKEIDWPQEPTQLSEADKNHPPFAEAPLVPARRILVTGANGQLGRALRKHWDDKQADFVTHEEFDITNPPELDYTQYWAIVNCAAYNDVDSANHDRTTAWSVNADGVATLSRICKLNDLTLVHISSDYIFDGTKELHTEAEVASPINSYGASKAAGDTAARVPRKHYVVRTAWLFGEGTNFMDTMAGHAERGESPDVVNDQHGRPTWAEDLARGIVHLLDTKAEYGVYNLTSDGDTASRDEIAMAVFTGMGSDPANVRSVTREEYIEIAGPQADRPANCTLDLTKIKAAGFEPTNWRAALALYLDARSAK
;
A
#
# COMPACT_ATOMS: atom_id res chain seq x y z
N MET A 1 -43.18 0.91 12.05
CA MET A 1 -42.83 -0.51 11.90
C MET A 1 -41.49 -0.71 12.56
N ASN A 2 -41.45 -1.41 13.69
CA ASN A 2 -40.23 -1.63 14.47
C ASN A 2 -39.24 -2.48 13.66
N SER A 3 -38.10 -1.91 13.26
CA SER A 3 -36.97 -2.72 12.83
C SER A 3 -36.47 -3.47 14.04
N LYS A 4 -36.79 -4.76 14.14
CA LYS A 4 -36.00 -5.68 14.96
C LYS A 4 -34.57 -5.56 14.44
N ALA A 5 -33.70 -4.93 15.21
CA ALA A 5 -32.27 -5.01 14.97
C ALA A 5 -31.94 -6.51 14.87
N SER A 6 -31.37 -6.94 13.73
CA SER A 6 -30.83 -8.28 13.63
C SER A 6 -29.85 -8.47 14.79
N LYS A 7 -29.91 -9.63 15.45
CA LYS A 7 -28.82 -10.01 16.34
C LYS A 7 -27.58 -10.02 15.44
N LEU A 8 -26.64 -9.12 15.71
CA LEU A 8 -25.35 -9.11 15.02
C LEU A 8 -24.77 -10.52 15.06
N ASP A 9 -24.41 -11.04 13.88
CA ASP A 9 -23.74 -12.34 13.74
C ASP A 9 -22.54 -12.40 14.68
N ARG A 10 -22.40 -13.51 15.42
CA ARG A 10 -21.30 -13.66 16.38
C ARG A 10 -20.08 -14.21 15.65
N MET A 11 -18.96 -13.52 15.77
CA MET A 11 -17.68 -13.94 15.19
C MET A 11 -16.88 -14.80 16.17
N HIS A 12 -16.25 -15.85 15.64
CA HIS A 12 -15.32 -16.71 16.36
C HIS A 12 -14.02 -16.81 15.59
N GLU A 13 -12.92 -16.40 16.23
CA GLU A 13 -11.57 -16.59 15.69
C GLU A 13 -11.20 -18.07 15.72
N THR A 14 -10.34 -18.46 14.77
CA THR A 14 -9.80 -19.81 14.67
C THR A 14 -8.28 -19.80 14.86
N PRO A 15 -7.64 -20.96 15.01
CA PRO A 15 -6.17 -21.05 15.05
C PRO A 15 -5.47 -20.62 13.75
N ILE A 16 -6.19 -20.51 12.62
CA ILE A 16 -5.63 -20.03 11.34
C ILE A 16 -5.85 -18.52 11.25
N GLU A 17 -4.78 -17.74 11.05
CA GLU A 17 -4.86 -16.28 11.03
C GLU A 17 -5.85 -15.78 9.95
N GLY A 18 -6.87 -15.04 10.39
CA GLY A 18 -7.87 -14.43 9.52
C GLY A 18 -9.01 -15.36 9.08
N LEU A 19 -8.94 -16.67 9.37
CA LEU A 19 -10.06 -17.58 9.18
C LEU A 19 -11.06 -17.36 10.32
N VAL A 20 -12.29 -17.01 9.99
CA VAL A 20 -13.31 -16.59 10.97
C VAL A 20 -14.61 -17.34 10.74
N LEU A 21 -15.20 -17.87 11.81
CA LEU A 21 -16.54 -18.46 11.82
C LEU A 21 -17.56 -17.43 12.27
N TYR A 22 -18.75 -17.50 11.68
CA TYR A 22 -19.89 -16.64 11.98
C TYR A 22 -21.10 -17.49 12.34
N ASP A 23 -21.71 -17.20 13.49
CA ASP A 23 -23.05 -17.66 13.82
C ASP A 23 -24.05 -16.80 13.05
N LEU A 24 -24.80 -17.41 12.14
CA LEU A 24 -25.88 -16.78 11.38
C LEU A 24 -27.22 -17.00 12.07
N THR A 25 -28.08 -16.00 12.01
CA THR A 25 -29.47 -16.17 12.46
C THR A 25 -30.31 -16.88 11.39
N VAL A 26 -30.85 -18.05 11.74
CA VAL A 26 -31.81 -18.79 10.91
C VAL A 26 -33.22 -18.62 11.47
N HIS A 27 -34.16 -18.21 10.62
CA HIS A 27 -35.55 -18.00 10.95
C HIS A 27 -36.42 -19.10 10.36
N GLU A 28 -36.96 -19.97 11.21
CA GLU A 28 -37.81 -21.09 10.77
C GLU A 28 -39.31 -20.73 10.80
N ASP A 29 -40.06 -21.22 9.82
CA ASP A 29 -41.52 -21.20 9.79
C ASP A 29 -42.08 -22.46 9.08
N ASN A 30 -43.39 -22.51 8.85
CA ASN A 30 -44.05 -23.67 8.20
C ASN A 30 -43.69 -23.85 6.71
N ARG A 31 -42.91 -22.96 6.11
CA ARG A 31 -42.42 -23.02 4.72
C ARG A 31 -40.95 -23.45 4.64
N GLY A 32 -40.28 -23.65 5.77
CA GLY A 32 -38.85 -23.97 5.84
C GLY A 32 -38.11 -22.93 6.69
N TRP A 33 -36.97 -22.44 6.20
CA TRP A 33 -36.20 -21.42 6.91
C TRP A 33 -35.68 -20.33 5.98
N PHE A 34 -35.41 -19.16 6.57
CA PHE A 34 -34.81 -18.00 5.93
C PHE A 34 -33.56 -17.56 6.70
N LYS A 35 -32.52 -17.15 5.99
CA LYS A 35 -31.34 -16.51 6.58
C LYS A 35 -30.82 -15.41 5.68
N GLU A 36 -30.20 -14.41 6.29
CA GLU A 36 -29.33 -13.47 5.59
C GLU A 36 -27.96 -14.12 5.45
N ASN A 37 -27.65 -14.65 4.27
CA ASN A 37 -26.45 -15.48 4.11
C ASN A 37 -25.15 -14.68 4.21
N TRP A 38 -25.16 -13.43 3.75
CA TRP A 38 -24.02 -12.52 3.76
C TRP A 38 -24.53 -11.08 3.64
N VAL A 39 -23.86 -10.15 4.33
CA VAL A 39 -24.13 -8.71 4.24
C VAL A 39 -22.83 -7.91 4.07
N MET A 40 -22.95 -6.73 3.44
CA MET A 40 -21.80 -5.84 3.26
C MET A 40 -21.19 -5.44 4.61
N GLY A 41 -19.86 -5.53 4.71
CA GLY A 41 -19.11 -5.20 5.93
C GLY A 41 -18.44 -6.42 6.59
N GLN A 42 -18.79 -7.64 6.21
CA GLN A 42 -18.24 -8.90 6.75
C GLN A 42 -16.91 -9.33 6.08
N GLY A 43 -16.02 -8.37 5.82
CA GLY A 43 -14.66 -8.66 5.31
C GLY A 43 -14.54 -9.13 3.86
N LEU A 44 -15.66 -9.37 3.14
CA LEU A 44 -15.65 -9.77 1.73
C LEU A 44 -16.31 -8.72 0.83
N LYS A 45 -15.82 -8.55 -0.40
CA LYS A 45 -16.53 -7.84 -1.49
C LYS A 45 -16.78 -8.83 -2.63
N PRO A 46 -17.93 -9.52 -2.63
CA PRO A 46 -18.13 -10.61 -3.56
C PRO A 46 -18.36 -10.11 -4.99
N VAL A 47 -17.72 -10.78 -5.95
CA VAL A 47 -17.88 -10.55 -7.41
C VAL A 47 -18.42 -11.80 -8.12
N GLN A 48 -18.45 -12.94 -7.44
CA GLN A 48 -18.95 -14.21 -7.92
C GLN A 48 -19.68 -14.96 -6.79
N ASN A 49 -20.79 -15.63 -7.12
CA ASN A 49 -21.51 -16.56 -6.25
C ASN A 49 -21.50 -17.94 -6.89
N ASN A 50 -21.22 -18.97 -6.09
CA ASN A 50 -21.06 -20.34 -6.54
C ASN A 50 -21.90 -21.25 -5.67
N VAL A 51 -22.51 -22.24 -6.31
CA VAL A 51 -23.32 -23.26 -5.62
C VAL A 51 -22.85 -24.63 -6.10
N SER A 52 -22.62 -25.53 -5.15
CA SER A 52 -22.42 -26.95 -5.45
C SER A 52 -23.50 -27.77 -4.77
N PHE A 53 -24.13 -28.64 -5.55
CA PHE A 53 -25.14 -29.57 -5.07
C PHE A 53 -24.57 -30.98 -5.03
N ASN A 54 -24.80 -31.69 -3.94
CA ASN A 54 -24.20 -33.00 -3.69
C ASN A 54 -25.31 -33.95 -3.20
N HIS A 55 -25.56 -35.01 -3.97
CA HIS A 55 -26.70 -35.91 -3.76
C HIS A 55 -26.58 -36.80 -2.53
N VAL A 56 -25.37 -37.23 -2.18
CA VAL A 56 -25.14 -38.27 -1.17
C VAL A 56 -24.23 -37.74 -0.06
N ALA A 57 -24.47 -38.17 1.16
CA ALA A 57 -23.56 -37.97 2.28
C ALA A 57 -22.19 -38.64 2.02
N GLY A 58 -21.12 -38.04 2.57
CA GLY A 58 -19.75 -38.49 2.37
C GLY A 58 -19.08 -37.97 1.08
N THR A 59 -19.81 -37.28 0.20
CA THR A 59 -19.24 -36.59 -0.96
C THR A 59 -18.18 -35.60 -0.48
N THR A 60 -16.93 -35.80 -0.89
CA THR A 60 -15.79 -35.01 -0.43
C THR A 60 -15.20 -34.20 -1.58
N ARG A 61 -14.98 -32.90 -1.36
CA ARG A 61 -14.22 -32.03 -2.25
C ARG A 61 -12.88 -31.71 -1.60
N GLY A 62 -11.80 -31.84 -2.39
CA GLY A 62 -10.42 -31.72 -1.91
C GLY A 62 -10.06 -30.34 -1.38
N MET A 63 -8.78 -30.18 -1.00
CA MET A 63 -8.27 -28.96 -0.39
C MET A 63 -7.71 -28.02 -1.47
N HIS A 64 -8.37 -26.89 -1.68
CA HIS A 64 -7.97 -25.88 -2.67
C HIS A 64 -7.64 -24.56 -1.96
N ALA A 65 -6.45 -24.02 -2.21
CA ALA A 65 -5.95 -22.77 -1.64
C ALA A 65 -5.98 -21.67 -2.71
N GLU A 66 -7.17 -21.14 -2.99
CA GLU A 66 -7.34 -20.18 -4.05
C GLU A 66 -6.81 -18.78 -3.71
N PRO A 67 -6.38 -18.00 -4.71
CA PRO A 67 -5.77 -16.69 -4.52
C PRO A 67 -6.79 -15.57 -4.19
N TRP A 68 -7.94 -15.91 -3.60
CA TRP A 68 -9.01 -14.99 -3.24
C TRP A 68 -9.71 -15.40 -1.95
N ASP A 69 -10.40 -14.46 -1.33
CA ASP A 69 -11.18 -14.72 -0.12
C ASP A 69 -12.54 -15.33 -0.48
N LYS A 70 -13.03 -16.22 0.38
CA LYS A 70 -14.34 -16.85 0.25
C LYS A 70 -15.23 -16.58 1.46
N TRP A 71 -16.53 -16.42 1.19
CA TRP A 71 -17.55 -16.55 2.22
C TRP A 71 -18.31 -17.84 1.99
N ILE A 72 -18.16 -18.80 2.89
CA ILE A 72 -18.70 -20.14 2.79
C ILE A 72 -19.89 -20.31 3.71
N SER A 73 -20.90 -21.01 3.23
CA SER A 73 -22.16 -21.24 3.94
C SER A 73 -22.89 -22.44 3.35
N VAL A 74 -23.88 -22.97 4.08
CA VAL A 74 -24.72 -24.07 3.59
C VAL A 74 -26.15 -23.59 3.37
N ALA A 75 -26.73 -23.91 2.21
CA ALA A 75 -28.12 -23.61 1.88
C ALA A 75 -29.09 -24.77 2.15
N LYS A 76 -28.58 -25.99 2.32
CA LYS A 76 -29.33 -27.18 2.75
C LYS A 76 -28.35 -28.26 3.21
N GLY A 77 -28.73 -29.00 4.25
CA GLY A 77 -27.92 -30.10 4.81
C GLY A 77 -26.84 -29.58 5.76
N ARG A 78 -25.82 -30.41 6.00
CA ARG A 78 -24.63 -30.08 6.80
C ARG A 78 -23.38 -30.59 6.12
N ILE A 79 -22.27 -29.90 6.37
CA ILE A 79 -20.93 -30.34 5.94
C ILE A 79 -19.98 -30.39 7.13
N PHE A 80 -18.93 -31.18 7.00
CA PHE A 80 -17.69 -31.00 7.72
C PHE A 80 -16.75 -30.18 6.85
N GLY A 81 -16.52 -28.92 7.22
CA GLY A 81 -15.57 -28.04 6.57
C GLY A 81 -14.17 -28.22 7.15
N ALA A 82 -13.16 -28.19 6.30
CA ALA A 82 -11.75 -28.31 6.70
C ALA A 82 -10.91 -27.24 6.02
N TRP A 83 -9.90 -26.75 6.75
CA TRP A 83 -9.00 -25.70 6.31
C TRP A 83 -7.55 -25.97 6.70
N VAL A 84 -6.62 -25.60 5.81
CA VAL A 84 -5.17 -25.68 6.04
C VAL A 84 -4.53 -24.38 5.56
N ASP A 85 -3.73 -23.73 6.40
CA ASP A 85 -3.01 -22.53 5.96
C ASP A 85 -1.86 -22.91 5.00
N MET A 86 -1.92 -22.44 3.75
CA MET A 86 -0.90 -22.66 2.73
C MET A 86 -0.18 -21.36 2.33
N ARG A 87 -0.29 -20.28 3.11
CA ARG A 87 0.29 -18.98 2.76
C ARG A 87 1.79 -18.92 3.10
N GLU A 88 2.63 -18.62 2.13
CA GLU A 88 4.06 -18.42 2.34
C GLU A 88 4.29 -17.28 3.37
N GLY A 89 5.13 -17.56 4.38
CA GLY A 89 5.45 -16.58 5.43
C GLY A 89 4.38 -16.37 6.49
N SER A 90 3.23 -17.06 6.43
CA SER A 90 2.20 -16.97 7.46
C SER A 90 2.70 -17.49 8.82
N PRO A 91 2.38 -16.81 9.95
CA PRO A 91 2.70 -17.31 11.28
C PRO A 91 1.93 -18.60 11.63
N THR A 92 0.85 -18.90 10.90
CA THR A 92 0.04 -20.10 11.07
C THR A 92 0.19 -21.10 9.93
N LEU A 93 1.26 -21.01 9.11
CA LEU A 93 1.52 -21.93 8.00
C LEU A 93 1.45 -23.39 8.44
N GLY A 94 0.67 -24.20 7.73
CA GLY A 94 0.44 -25.63 8.01
C GLY A 94 -0.55 -25.90 9.15
N GLN A 95 -1.02 -24.87 9.85
CA GLN A 95 -2.08 -25.00 10.86
C GLN A 95 -3.36 -25.50 10.18
N LYS A 96 -4.05 -26.41 10.87
CA LYS A 96 -5.30 -27.04 10.40
C LYS A 96 -6.46 -26.61 11.30
N PHE A 97 -7.64 -26.48 10.72
CA PHE A 97 -8.89 -26.24 11.43
C PHE A 97 -10.04 -26.97 10.75
N SER A 98 -11.02 -27.44 11.51
CA SER A 98 -12.23 -28.06 10.97
C SER A 98 -13.43 -27.77 11.86
N ALA A 99 -14.62 -27.77 11.25
CA ALA A 99 -15.88 -27.53 11.93
C ALA A 99 -17.06 -28.11 11.14
N GLU A 100 -18.13 -28.50 11.84
CA GLU A 100 -19.42 -28.73 11.20
C GLU A 100 -20.05 -27.39 10.82
N ILE A 101 -20.51 -27.26 9.58
CA ILE A 101 -21.15 -26.06 9.05
C ILE A 101 -22.56 -26.42 8.61
N GLY A 102 -23.55 -25.77 9.20
CA GLY A 102 -24.96 -25.86 8.84
C GLY A 102 -25.49 -24.55 8.23
N PRO A 103 -26.81 -24.45 8.01
CA PRO A 103 -27.45 -23.21 7.57
C PRO A 103 -27.19 -22.01 8.49
N ASP A 104 -26.98 -22.26 9.77
CA ASP A 104 -26.73 -21.31 10.85
C ASP A 104 -25.26 -20.91 11.00
N THR A 105 -24.37 -21.41 10.13
CA THR A 105 -22.94 -21.11 10.21
C THR A 105 -22.42 -20.60 8.87
N ALA A 106 -21.54 -19.61 8.92
CA ALA A 106 -20.72 -19.20 7.77
C ALA A 106 -19.25 -19.08 8.15
N VAL A 107 -18.39 -19.10 7.13
CA VAL A 107 -16.94 -19.02 7.30
C VAL A 107 -16.36 -18.03 6.32
N LEU A 108 -15.64 -17.02 6.81
CA LEU A 108 -14.77 -16.19 5.99
C LEU A 108 -13.42 -16.88 5.89
N VAL A 109 -13.06 -17.31 4.69
CA VAL A 109 -11.81 -18.00 4.39
C VAL A 109 -10.88 -17.04 3.64
N PRO A 110 -9.72 -16.69 4.21
CA PRO A 110 -8.75 -15.85 3.54
C PRO A 110 -8.14 -16.51 2.31
N ARG A 111 -7.72 -15.68 1.35
CA ARG A 111 -6.81 -16.04 0.26
C ARG A 111 -5.69 -16.97 0.73
N GLY A 112 -5.52 -18.09 0.03
CA GLY A 112 -4.45 -19.04 0.26
C GLY A 112 -4.60 -19.93 1.49
N VAL A 113 -5.71 -19.83 2.23
CA VAL A 113 -6.11 -20.88 3.16
C VAL A 113 -6.83 -21.95 2.35
N ALA A 114 -6.26 -23.15 2.28
CA ALA A 114 -6.85 -24.28 1.61
C ALA A 114 -8.21 -24.60 2.23
N ASN A 115 -9.23 -24.79 1.41
CA ASN A 115 -10.58 -25.14 1.82
C ASN A 115 -11.01 -26.45 1.16
N GLY A 116 -11.54 -27.37 1.96
CA GLY A 116 -12.24 -28.57 1.49
C GLY A 116 -13.46 -28.85 2.36
N PHE A 117 -14.33 -29.76 1.92
CA PHE A 117 -15.46 -30.20 2.73
C PHE A 117 -15.92 -31.61 2.40
N GLN A 118 -16.58 -32.23 3.38
CA GLN A 118 -17.31 -33.49 3.22
C GLN A 118 -18.78 -33.28 3.60
N THR A 119 -19.72 -33.74 2.77
CA THR A 119 -21.15 -33.69 3.11
C THR A 119 -21.47 -34.65 4.25
N LEU A 120 -22.25 -34.20 5.23
CA LEU A 120 -22.71 -35.04 6.35
C LEU A 120 -24.13 -35.57 6.14
N GLU A 121 -24.86 -34.96 5.19
CA GLU A 121 -26.24 -35.30 4.86
C GLU A 121 -26.44 -35.39 3.34
N ASP A 122 -27.41 -36.20 2.93
CA ASP A 122 -27.84 -36.27 1.54
C ASP A 122 -28.41 -34.93 1.07
N GLU A 123 -28.37 -34.71 -0.25
CA GLU A 123 -28.97 -33.54 -0.90
C GLU A 123 -28.48 -32.21 -0.30
N THR A 124 -27.18 -32.12 -0.04
CA THR A 124 -26.51 -30.96 0.58
C THR A 124 -26.14 -29.91 -0.47
N ALA A 125 -26.52 -28.66 -0.23
CA ALA A 125 -26.24 -27.51 -1.08
C ALA A 125 -25.22 -26.57 -0.39
N TYR A 126 -23.98 -26.60 -0.87
CA TYR A 126 -22.89 -25.74 -0.41
C TYR A 126 -22.81 -24.47 -1.25
N VAL A 127 -22.71 -23.32 -0.59
CA VAL A 127 -22.69 -22.00 -1.24
C VAL A 127 -21.44 -21.26 -0.83
N TYR A 128 -20.74 -20.70 -1.81
CA TYR A 128 -19.64 -19.78 -1.52
C TYR A 128 -19.63 -18.54 -2.43
N LEU A 129 -19.37 -17.40 -1.82
CA LEU A 129 -19.07 -16.15 -2.51
C LEU A 129 -17.56 -15.99 -2.61
N GLY A 130 -17.06 -15.39 -3.70
CA GLY A 130 -15.64 -15.07 -3.88
C GLY A 130 -15.44 -13.60 -4.29
N ASN A 131 -14.32 -13.00 -3.87
CA ASN A 131 -13.93 -11.63 -4.30
C ASN A 131 -13.05 -11.60 -5.55
N ALA A 132 -12.81 -12.75 -6.18
CA ALA A 132 -12.27 -12.86 -7.54
C ALA A 132 -13.12 -13.83 -8.39
N ARG A 133 -12.97 -13.76 -9.71
CA ARG A 133 -13.60 -14.72 -10.63
C ARG A 133 -12.72 -15.95 -10.79
N TYR A 134 -13.36 -17.11 -10.89
CA TYR A 134 -12.66 -18.35 -11.22
C TYR A 134 -12.11 -18.29 -12.66
N ASN A 135 -10.86 -18.72 -12.82
CA ASN A 135 -10.20 -18.87 -14.12
C ASN A 135 -9.77 -20.34 -14.29
N PRO A 136 -10.33 -21.10 -15.24
CA PRO A 136 -9.94 -22.49 -15.44
C PRO A 136 -8.46 -22.67 -15.83
N ASP A 137 -7.84 -21.64 -16.40
CA ASP A 137 -6.42 -21.63 -16.78
C ASP A 137 -5.53 -21.02 -15.67
N GLY A 138 -6.10 -20.75 -14.49
CA GLY A 138 -5.39 -20.19 -13.36
C GLY A 138 -4.47 -21.21 -12.69
N ASP A 139 -3.33 -20.74 -12.18
CA ASP A 139 -2.46 -21.54 -11.32
C ASP A 139 -2.95 -21.44 -9.87
N TYR A 140 -3.33 -22.58 -9.30
CA TYR A 140 -3.94 -22.67 -7.98
C TYR A 140 -3.16 -23.63 -7.10
N ALA A 141 -2.90 -23.22 -5.85
CA ALA A 141 -2.32 -24.11 -4.87
C ALA A 141 -3.37 -25.07 -4.32
N PHE A 142 -2.94 -26.27 -3.99
CA PHE A 142 -3.78 -27.31 -3.42
C PHE A 142 -2.91 -28.29 -2.63
N CYS A 143 -3.49 -28.90 -1.60
CA CYS A 143 -2.84 -29.97 -0.85
C CYS A 143 -3.73 -31.22 -0.81
N SER A 144 -3.15 -32.33 -0.38
CA SER A 144 -3.89 -33.59 -0.31
C SER A 144 -5.06 -33.49 0.66
N TYR A 145 -6.22 -34.01 0.27
CA TYR A 145 -7.34 -34.20 1.21
C TYR A 145 -6.97 -35.11 2.38
N LYS A 146 -5.95 -35.96 2.22
CA LYS A 146 -5.43 -36.86 3.27
C LYS A 146 -4.77 -36.13 4.44
N GLU A 147 -4.58 -34.82 4.33
CA GLU A 147 -4.14 -33.98 5.43
C GLU A 147 -5.18 -33.84 6.55
N ILE A 148 -6.44 -34.20 6.27
CA ILE A 148 -7.58 -34.01 7.14
C ILE A 148 -8.10 -35.35 7.64
N ASP A 149 -8.39 -35.42 8.95
CA ASP A 149 -9.12 -36.52 9.56
C ASP A 149 -10.63 -36.36 9.27
N TRP A 150 -11.08 -36.90 8.14
CA TRP A 150 -12.49 -36.82 7.73
C TRP A 150 -13.39 -37.69 8.62
N PRO A 151 -14.61 -37.23 8.97
CA PRO A 151 -15.50 -37.97 9.87
C PRO A 151 -16.10 -39.24 9.23
N GLN A 152 -16.13 -39.32 7.89
CA GLN A 152 -16.54 -40.49 7.13
C GLN A 152 -15.49 -40.81 6.05
N GLU A 153 -15.46 -42.05 5.57
CA GLU A 153 -14.64 -42.44 4.43
C GLU A 153 -14.99 -41.56 3.21
N PRO A 154 -14.03 -40.81 2.63
CA PRO A 154 -14.32 -39.94 1.51
C PRO A 154 -14.92 -40.67 0.31
N THR A 155 -16.12 -40.29 -0.11
CA THR A 155 -16.77 -40.81 -1.32
C THR A 155 -16.94 -39.70 -2.36
N GLN A 156 -17.19 -40.09 -3.62
CA GLN A 156 -17.39 -39.17 -4.75
C GLN A 156 -16.30 -38.07 -4.91
N LEU A 157 -15.06 -38.43 -4.61
CA LEU A 157 -13.89 -37.56 -4.73
C LEU A 157 -13.41 -37.51 -6.19
N SER A 158 -13.05 -36.31 -6.67
CA SER A 158 -12.55 -36.13 -8.04
C SER A 158 -11.18 -36.79 -8.25
N GLU A 159 -10.85 -37.16 -9.50
CA GLU A 159 -9.52 -37.70 -9.81
C GLU A 159 -8.40 -36.69 -9.56
N ALA A 160 -8.66 -35.39 -9.76
CA ALA A 160 -7.70 -34.33 -9.43
C ALA A 160 -7.39 -34.33 -7.93
N ASP A 161 -8.42 -34.28 -7.09
CA ASP A 161 -8.26 -34.22 -5.62
C ASP A 161 -7.56 -35.46 -5.06
N LYS A 162 -7.75 -36.64 -5.68
CA LYS A 162 -7.05 -37.87 -5.29
C LYS A 162 -5.53 -37.78 -5.48
N ASN A 163 -5.09 -36.98 -6.45
CA ASN A 163 -3.70 -36.88 -6.89
C ASN A 163 -3.00 -35.61 -6.39
N HIS A 164 -3.68 -34.75 -5.62
CA HIS A 164 -3.03 -33.58 -5.02
C HIS A 164 -1.89 -33.99 -4.06
N PRO A 165 -0.74 -33.29 -4.11
CA PRO A 165 0.44 -33.64 -3.34
C PRO A 165 0.21 -33.46 -1.84
N PRO A 166 0.96 -34.18 -0.98
CA PRO A 166 1.03 -33.90 0.45
C PRO A 166 1.39 -32.44 0.72
N PHE A 167 0.94 -31.87 1.83
CA PHE A 167 1.22 -30.47 2.17
C PHE A 167 2.71 -30.12 2.11
N ALA A 168 3.58 -31.03 2.56
CA ALA A 168 5.03 -30.83 2.56
C ALA A 168 5.65 -30.68 1.15
N GLU A 169 4.96 -31.13 0.11
CA GLU A 169 5.40 -31.08 -1.29
C GLU A 169 4.55 -30.11 -2.14
N ALA A 170 3.49 -29.56 -1.56
CA ALA A 170 2.56 -28.68 -2.25
C ALA A 170 3.17 -27.27 -2.43
N PRO A 171 2.93 -26.61 -3.57
CA PRO A 171 3.29 -25.20 -3.73
C PRO A 171 2.50 -24.35 -2.74
N LEU A 172 3.17 -23.44 -2.06
CA LEU A 172 2.53 -22.46 -1.18
C LEU A 172 1.95 -21.31 -1.98
N VAL A 173 0.94 -20.65 -1.43
CA VAL A 173 0.40 -19.42 -2.01
C VAL A 173 1.33 -18.26 -1.64
N PRO A 174 1.94 -17.58 -2.63
CA PRO A 174 2.89 -16.52 -2.36
C PRO A 174 2.19 -15.33 -1.67
N ALA A 175 2.95 -14.68 -0.79
CA ALA A 175 2.55 -13.41 -0.21
C ALA A 175 2.28 -12.38 -1.31
N ARG A 176 1.27 -11.52 -1.09
CA ARG A 176 1.07 -10.39 -1.99
C ARG A 176 2.27 -9.45 -1.86
N ARG A 177 2.64 -8.80 -2.96
CA ARG A 177 3.80 -7.91 -3.06
C ARG A 177 3.38 -6.45 -3.08
N ILE A 178 4.35 -5.54 -3.07
CA ILE A 178 4.16 -4.10 -3.24
C ILE A 178 4.58 -3.74 -4.66
N LEU A 179 3.79 -2.94 -5.39
CA LEU A 179 4.22 -2.36 -6.67
C LEU A 179 4.79 -0.96 -6.41
N VAL A 180 6.08 -0.74 -6.69
CA VAL A 180 6.74 0.56 -6.53
C VAL A 180 6.99 1.18 -7.90
N THR A 181 6.30 2.27 -8.22
CA THR A 181 6.48 3.00 -9.49
C THR A 181 7.50 4.12 -9.34
N GLY A 182 8.18 4.49 -10.43
CA GLY A 182 9.24 5.51 -10.39
C GLY A 182 10.51 5.01 -9.70
N ALA A 183 10.81 3.71 -9.85
CA ALA A 183 11.87 3.01 -9.11
C ALA A 183 13.28 3.61 -9.26
N ASN A 184 13.56 4.30 -10.36
CA ASN A 184 14.88 4.91 -10.62
C ASN A 184 15.09 6.26 -9.93
N GLY A 185 14.02 6.87 -9.38
CA GLY A 185 14.10 8.13 -8.64
C GLY A 185 14.74 7.97 -7.26
N GLN A 186 15.07 9.09 -6.61
CA GLN A 186 15.76 9.11 -5.31
C GLN A 186 15.05 8.26 -4.25
N LEU A 187 13.72 8.40 -4.13
CA LEU A 187 12.93 7.60 -3.18
C LEU A 187 12.83 6.13 -3.59
N GLY A 188 12.64 5.84 -4.88
CA GLY A 188 12.56 4.46 -5.39
C GLY A 188 13.82 3.66 -5.08
N ARG A 189 15.00 4.29 -5.25
CA ARG A 189 16.29 3.70 -4.87
C ARG A 189 16.44 3.50 -3.37
N ALA A 190 15.95 4.44 -2.55
CA ALA A 190 15.97 4.30 -1.10
C ALA A 190 15.06 3.16 -0.62
N LEU A 191 13.82 3.07 -1.13
CA LEU A 191 12.88 1.99 -0.81
C LEU A 191 13.41 0.60 -1.18
N ARG A 192 14.18 0.48 -2.26
CA ARG A 192 14.79 -0.78 -2.70
C ARG A 192 15.73 -1.41 -1.67
N LYS A 193 16.23 -0.64 -0.70
CA LYS A 193 17.05 -1.16 0.40
C LYS A 193 16.24 -1.84 1.50
N HIS A 194 14.92 -1.62 1.54
CA HIS A 194 14.04 -2.10 2.61
C HIS A 194 13.18 -3.29 2.21
N TRP A 195 13.02 -3.56 0.90
CA TRP A 195 12.23 -4.66 0.39
C TRP A 195 13.04 -5.49 -0.60
N ASP A 196 13.00 -6.80 -0.43
CA ASP A 196 13.55 -7.75 -1.41
C ASP A 196 12.58 -8.00 -2.58
N ASP A 197 13.02 -8.80 -3.56
CA ASP A 197 12.25 -9.14 -4.77
C ASP A 197 11.00 -9.99 -4.47
N LYS A 198 10.90 -10.59 -3.27
CA LYS A 198 9.69 -11.28 -2.81
C LYS A 198 8.69 -10.32 -2.20
N GLN A 199 9.13 -9.20 -1.65
CA GLN A 199 8.27 -8.21 -0.99
C GLN A 199 7.75 -7.14 -1.96
N ALA A 200 8.56 -6.72 -2.94
CA ALA A 200 8.19 -5.62 -3.82
C ALA A 200 8.72 -5.77 -5.26
N ASP A 201 7.88 -5.41 -6.22
CA ASP A 201 8.28 -5.18 -7.60
C ASP A 201 8.55 -3.69 -7.83
N PHE A 202 9.76 -3.37 -8.26
CA PHE A 202 10.18 -2.01 -8.52
C PHE A 202 10.24 -1.75 -10.02
N VAL A 203 9.29 -0.97 -10.52
CA VAL A 203 9.12 -0.69 -11.94
C VAL A 203 9.53 0.74 -12.31
N THR A 204 10.23 0.83 -13.43
CA THR A 204 10.64 2.09 -14.06
C THR A 204 9.46 2.71 -14.84
N HIS A 205 9.66 3.92 -15.36
CA HIS A 205 8.66 4.56 -16.23
C HIS A 205 8.41 3.77 -17.52
N GLU A 206 9.43 3.12 -18.08
CA GLU A 206 9.30 2.33 -19.32
C GLU A 206 8.47 1.06 -19.10
N GLU A 207 8.54 0.47 -17.91
CA GLU A 207 7.77 -0.73 -17.53
C GLU A 207 6.37 -0.38 -17.05
N PHE A 208 6.21 0.79 -16.40
CA PHE A 208 4.94 1.23 -15.84
C PHE A 208 4.81 2.76 -15.93
N ASP A 209 4.19 3.24 -17.01
CA ASP A 209 3.79 4.63 -17.13
C ASP A 209 2.49 4.87 -16.36
N ILE A 210 2.53 5.68 -15.29
CA ILE A 210 1.35 5.96 -14.49
C ILE A 210 0.25 6.72 -15.25
N THR A 211 0.60 7.40 -16.35
CA THR A 211 -0.36 8.11 -17.22
C THR A 211 -1.07 7.17 -18.19
N ASN A 212 -0.46 6.01 -18.49
CA ASN A 212 -1.04 4.94 -19.28
C ASN A 212 -0.58 3.57 -18.76
N PRO A 213 -1.10 3.11 -17.60
CA PRO A 213 -0.62 1.90 -16.97
C PRO A 213 -0.85 0.65 -17.83
N PRO A 214 0.11 -0.31 -17.87
CA PRO A 214 -0.10 -1.57 -18.54
C PRO A 214 -1.18 -2.42 -17.85
N GLU A 215 -1.71 -3.39 -18.58
CA GLU A 215 -2.53 -4.44 -17.97
C GLU A 215 -1.64 -5.34 -17.12
N LEU A 216 -1.97 -5.45 -15.83
CA LEU A 216 -1.31 -6.33 -14.87
C LEU A 216 -2.36 -7.08 -14.07
N ASP A 217 -2.01 -8.29 -13.62
CA ASP A 217 -2.76 -8.96 -12.56
C ASP A 217 -2.45 -8.27 -11.23
N TYR A 218 -3.37 -7.41 -10.78
CA TYR A 218 -3.24 -6.69 -9.51
C TYR A 218 -3.53 -7.56 -8.28
N THR A 219 -4.01 -8.79 -8.44
CA THR A 219 -4.31 -9.68 -7.31
C THR A 219 -3.05 -10.12 -6.58
N GLN A 220 -1.90 -10.11 -7.25
CA GLN A 220 -0.60 -10.41 -6.66
C GLN A 220 -0.06 -9.29 -5.77
N TYR A 221 -0.59 -8.06 -5.85
CA TYR A 221 -0.09 -6.92 -5.06
C TYR A 221 -1.08 -6.55 -3.98
N TRP A 222 -0.63 -6.10 -2.80
CA TRP A 222 -1.54 -5.54 -1.77
C TRP A 222 -1.42 -4.02 -1.62
N ALA A 223 -0.35 -3.43 -2.15
CA ALA A 223 -0.13 -2.00 -2.16
C ALA A 223 0.55 -1.51 -3.45
N ILE A 224 0.33 -0.23 -3.77
CA ILE A 224 1.08 0.52 -4.76
C ILE A 224 1.77 1.69 -4.05
N VAL A 225 3.08 1.84 -4.21
CA VAL A 225 3.86 3.00 -3.74
C VAL A 225 4.26 3.84 -4.94
N ASN A 226 3.59 4.97 -5.12
CA ASN A 226 3.81 5.86 -6.25
C ASN A 226 4.93 6.86 -5.96
N CYS A 227 6.14 6.58 -6.46
CA CYS A 227 7.27 7.51 -6.42
C CYS A 227 7.44 8.30 -7.73
N ALA A 228 6.61 8.03 -8.75
CA ALA A 228 6.66 8.74 -10.02
C ALA A 228 6.03 10.14 -9.88
N ALA A 229 6.74 11.15 -10.37
CA ALA A 229 6.28 12.54 -10.39
C ALA A 229 7.02 13.34 -11.46
N TYR A 230 6.35 14.37 -11.99
CA TYR A 230 7.01 15.45 -12.70
C TYR A 230 7.50 16.44 -11.64
N ASN A 231 8.82 16.55 -11.42
CA ASN A 231 9.42 17.26 -10.30
C ASN A 231 10.21 18.53 -10.67
N ASP A 232 10.27 18.88 -11.96
CA ASP A 232 10.87 20.13 -12.41
C ASP A 232 9.89 21.29 -12.21
N VAL A 233 10.05 22.02 -11.10
CA VAL A 233 9.17 23.11 -10.68
C VAL A 233 9.13 24.23 -11.73
N ASP A 234 10.29 24.60 -12.26
CA ASP A 234 10.41 25.73 -13.19
C ASP A 234 9.82 25.35 -14.55
N SER A 235 10.12 24.17 -15.07
CA SER A 235 9.54 23.68 -16.33
C SER A 235 8.03 23.47 -16.24
N ALA A 236 7.47 23.12 -15.08
CA ALA A 236 6.03 22.91 -14.90
C ALA A 236 5.19 24.16 -15.21
N ASN A 237 5.75 25.37 -15.11
CA ASN A 237 5.04 26.61 -15.47
C ASN A 237 4.85 26.78 -16.98
N HIS A 238 5.72 26.17 -17.77
CA HIS A 238 5.69 26.20 -19.23
C HIS A 238 5.03 24.93 -19.79
N ASP A 239 5.37 23.77 -19.25
CA ASP A 239 4.80 22.47 -19.60
C ASP A 239 3.76 22.00 -18.56
N ARG A 240 2.69 22.79 -18.45
CA ARG A 240 1.60 22.53 -17.50
C ARG A 240 0.86 21.23 -17.80
N THR A 241 0.76 20.88 -19.07
CA THR A 241 0.03 19.69 -19.52
C THR A 241 0.72 18.42 -19.04
N THR A 242 2.04 18.30 -19.23
CA THR A 242 2.77 17.11 -18.76
C THR A 242 2.79 17.05 -17.24
N ALA A 243 3.03 18.19 -16.57
CA ALA A 243 2.98 18.26 -15.11
C ALA A 243 1.61 17.79 -14.57
N TRP A 244 0.51 18.23 -15.17
CA TRP A 244 -0.85 17.81 -14.79
C TRP A 244 -1.12 16.33 -15.10
N SER A 245 -0.76 15.87 -16.30
CA SER A 245 -0.94 14.48 -16.72
C SER A 245 -0.26 13.51 -15.75
N VAL A 246 0.99 13.79 -15.36
CA VAL A 246 1.75 12.93 -14.45
C VAL A 246 1.29 13.09 -13.00
N ASN A 247 1.25 14.32 -12.48
CA ASN A 247 1.05 14.56 -11.05
C ASN A 247 -0.42 14.50 -10.61
N ALA A 248 -1.38 14.67 -11.53
CA ALA A 248 -2.81 14.63 -11.21
C ALA A 248 -3.50 13.42 -11.86
N ASP A 249 -3.51 13.34 -13.20
CA ASP A 249 -4.30 12.32 -13.92
C ASP A 249 -3.74 10.90 -13.72
N GLY A 250 -2.41 10.76 -13.73
CA GLY A 250 -1.73 9.50 -13.42
C GLY A 250 -2.05 9.01 -11.99
N VAL A 251 -2.11 9.93 -11.03
CA VAL A 251 -2.48 9.62 -9.64
C VAL A 251 -3.95 9.24 -9.52
N ALA A 252 -4.84 9.92 -10.24
CA ALA A 252 -6.26 9.54 -10.31
C ALA A 252 -6.45 8.14 -10.92
N THR A 253 -5.63 7.78 -11.92
CA THR A 253 -5.63 6.45 -12.53
C THR A 253 -5.19 5.38 -11.53
N LEU A 254 -4.07 5.58 -10.84
CA LEU A 254 -3.61 4.69 -9.77
C LEU A 254 -4.64 4.55 -8.64
N SER A 255 -5.29 5.65 -8.27
CA SER A 255 -6.34 5.67 -7.24
C SER A 255 -7.54 4.81 -7.65
N ARG A 256 -7.96 4.87 -8.92
CA ARG A 256 -9.01 4.00 -9.44
C ARG A 256 -8.59 2.53 -9.40
N ILE A 257 -7.36 2.21 -9.81
CA ILE A 257 -6.82 0.84 -9.77
C ILE A 257 -6.84 0.31 -8.33
N CYS A 258 -6.33 1.09 -7.37
CA CYS A 258 -6.30 0.70 -5.96
C CYS A 258 -7.70 0.50 -5.38
N LYS A 259 -8.64 1.41 -5.69
CA LYS A 259 -10.03 1.29 -5.23
C LYS A 259 -10.72 0.03 -5.75
N LEU A 260 -10.52 -0.31 -7.03
CA LEU A 260 -11.14 -1.47 -7.66
C LEU A 260 -10.58 -2.80 -7.14
N ASN A 261 -9.28 -2.84 -6.83
CA ASN A 261 -8.57 -4.05 -6.40
C ASN A 261 -8.35 -4.11 -4.87
N ASP A 262 -8.94 -3.18 -4.12
CA ASP A 262 -8.80 -3.04 -2.65
C ASP A 262 -7.34 -2.94 -2.15
N LEU A 263 -6.50 -2.27 -2.94
CA LEU A 263 -5.08 -2.04 -2.63
C LEU A 263 -4.88 -0.81 -1.75
N THR A 264 -3.79 -0.82 -0.98
CA THR A 264 -3.30 0.39 -0.31
C THR A 264 -2.55 1.27 -1.31
N LEU A 265 -2.88 2.56 -1.41
CA LEU A 265 -2.11 3.52 -2.20
C LEU A 265 -1.22 4.36 -1.29
N VAL A 266 0.10 4.30 -1.46
CA VAL A 266 1.03 5.30 -0.93
C VAL A 266 1.35 6.29 -2.05
N HIS A 267 1.07 7.57 -1.85
CA HIS A 267 1.37 8.61 -2.82
C HIS A 267 2.21 9.73 -2.20
N ILE A 268 3.30 10.08 -2.86
CA ILE A 268 4.19 11.14 -2.40
C ILE A 268 3.71 12.48 -2.94
N SER A 269 3.32 13.38 -2.03
CA SER A 269 2.94 14.76 -2.29
C SER A 269 4.08 15.72 -1.95
N SER A 270 3.83 17.03 -1.89
CA SER A 270 4.84 18.06 -1.64
C SER A 270 4.31 19.15 -0.72
N ASP A 271 5.22 19.82 -0.03
CA ASP A 271 5.05 21.13 0.61
C ASP A 271 4.55 22.23 -0.34
N TYR A 272 4.84 22.15 -1.64
CA TYR A 272 4.44 23.17 -2.63
C TYR A 272 2.93 23.22 -2.89
N ILE A 273 2.14 22.37 -2.23
CA ILE A 273 0.69 22.47 -2.22
C ILE A 273 0.19 23.65 -1.35
N PHE A 274 1.08 24.28 -0.58
CA PHE A 274 0.78 25.45 0.25
C PHE A 274 1.38 26.72 -0.34
N ASP A 275 0.86 27.88 0.07
CA ASP A 275 1.37 29.20 -0.34
C ASP A 275 2.60 29.68 0.44
N GLY A 276 2.91 29.04 1.58
CA GLY A 276 4.03 29.40 2.45
C GLY A 276 3.80 30.66 3.29
N THR A 277 2.54 31.10 3.46
CA THR A 277 2.19 32.23 4.33
C THR A 277 2.25 31.89 5.82
N LYS A 278 2.23 30.60 6.17
CA LYS A 278 2.42 30.11 7.53
C LYS A 278 3.81 29.53 7.69
N GLU A 279 4.41 29.73 8.85
CA GLU A 279 5.74 29.18 9.15
C GLU A 279 5.75 27.66 9.24
N LEU A 280 4.66 27.06 9.73
CA LEU A 280 4.49 25.62 9.94
C LEU A 280 3.17 25.13 9.35
N HIS A 281 3.24 24.13 8.48
CA HIS A 281 2.09 23.56 7.77
C HIS A 281 1.67 22.21 8.34
N THR A 282 0.37 22.06 8.64
CA THR A 282 -0.21 20.83 9.21
C THR A 282 -0.95 20.00 8.16
N GLU A 283 -1.25 18.73 8.43
CA GLU A 283 -2.00 17.89 7.50
C GLU A 283 -3.45 18.35 7.29
N ALA A 284 -4.01 19.07 8.26
CA ALA A 284 -5.35 19.65 8.20
C ALA A 284 -5.43 20.94 7.37
N GLU A 285 -4.29 21.50 6.97
CA GLU A 285 -4.24 22.70 6.17
C GLU A 285 -4.79 22.47 4.75
N VAL A 286 -5.63 23.41 4.31
CA VAL A 286 -6.20 23.41 2.96
C VAL A 286 -5.11 23.82 1.96
N ALA A 287 -5.00 23.09 0.85
CA ALA A 287 -4.03 23.40 -0.19
C ALA A 287 -4.31 24.77 -0.83
N SER A 288 -3.24 25.57 -0.97
CA SER A 288 -3.22 26.91 -1.59
C SER A 288 -1.97 27.09 -2.48
N PRO A 289 -1.75 26.24 -3.50
CA PRO A 289 -0.52 26.26 -4.28
C PRO A 289 -0.39 27.55 -5.10
N ILE A 290 0.82 28.11 -5.15
CA ILE A 290 1.12 29.37 -5.86
C ILE A 290 1.76 29.18 -7.24
N ASN A 291 2.14 27.94 -7.60
CA ASN A 291 2.75 27.62 -8.89
C ASN A 291 2.11 26.37 -9.53
N SER A 292 2.41 26.14 -10.82
CA SER A 292 1.79 25.06 -11.60
C SER A 292 2.17 23.66 -11.09
N TYR A 293 3.42 23.48 -10.63
CA TYR A 293 3.86 22.23 -10.00
C TYR A 293 3.03 21.92 -8.75
N GLY A 294 2.94 22.87 -7.82
CA GLY A 294 2.15 22.78 -6.60
C GLY A 294 0.67 22.52 -6.87
N ALA A 295 0.10 23.18 -7.87
CA ALA A 295 -1.28 22.95 -8.29
C ALA A 295 -1.51 21.51 -8.77
N SER A 296 -0.61 21.00 -9.61
CA SER A 296 -0.67 19.61 -10.09
C SER A 296 -0.48 18.59 -8.95
N LYS A 297 0.42 18.86 -8.00
CA LYS A 297 0.64 18.02 -6.81
C LYS A 297 -0.55 18.05 -5.86
N ALA A 298 -1.21 19.19 -5.67
CA ALA A 298 -2.41 19.33 -4.83
C ALA A 298 -3.60 18.54 -5.42
N ALA A 299 -3.72 18.53 -6.75
CA ALA A 299 -4.71 17.70 -7.44
C ALA A 299 -4.42 16.19 -7.25
N GLY A 300 -3.16 15.77 -7.40
CA GLY A 300 -2.72 14.39 -7.11
C GLY A 300 -2.94 13.98 -5.65
N ASP A 301 -2.57 14.84 -4.71
CA ASP A 301 -2.80 14.68 -3.26
C ASP A 301 -4.29 14.41 -2.97
N THR A 302 -5.17 15.18 -3.60
CA THR A 302 -6.63 14.99 -3.47
C THR A 302 -7.09 13.67 -4.10
N ALA A 303 -6.60 13.36 -5.31
CA ALA A 303 -6.97 12.14 -6.03
C ALA A 303 -6.55 10.88 -5.27
N ALA A 304 -5.36 10.89 -4.66
CA ALA A 304 -4.80 9.78 -3.89
C ALA A 304 -5.61 9.40 -2.65
N ARG A 305 -6.54 10.26 -2.21
CA ARG A 305 -7.44 10.00 -1.07
C ARG A 305 -8.72 9.24 -1.45
N VAL A 306 -8.95 8.99 -2.74
CA VAL A 306 -10.13 8.26 -3.26
C VAL A 306 -10.19 6.80 -2.78
N PRO A 307 -9.08 6.01 -2.77
CA PRO A 307 -9.06 4.70 -2.15
C PRO A 307 -9.25 4.83 -0.65
N ARG A 308 -10.00 3.90 -0.04
CA ARG A 308 -10.19 3.92 1.42
C ARG A 308 -8.91 3.62 2.19
N LYS A 309 -8.03 2.82 1.60
CA LYS A 309 -6.69 2.47 2.09
C LYS A 309 -5.67 3.36 1.38
N HIS A 310 -5.28 4.46 2.01
CA HIS A 310 -4.29 5.37 1.42
C HIS A 310 -3.35 5.97 2.47
N TYR A 311 -2.14 6.26 2.04
CA TYR A 311 -1.18 7.12 2.71
C TYR A 311 -0.73 8.21 1.74
N VAL A 312 -1.17 9.44 1.95
CA VAL A 312 -0.62 10.58 1.22
C VAL A 312 0.51 11.17 2.05
N VAL A 313 1.73 11.03 1.58
CA VAL A 313 2.94 11.45 2.30
C VAL A 313 3.46 12.74 1.70
N ARG A 314 3.26 13.87 2.39
CA ARG A 314 3.76 15.18 1.99
C ARG A 314 5.19 15.33 2.49
N THR A 315 6.10 15.63 1.59
CA THR A 315 7.53 15.81 1.91
C THR A 315 8.06 17.11 1.32
N ALA A 316 9.28 17.49 1.68
CA ALA A 316 9.93 18.71 1.21
C ALA A 316 11.41 18.46 0.94
N TRP A 317 11.93 19.10 -0.11
CA TRP A 317 13.37 19.27 -0.35
C TRP A 317 14.15 17.96 -0.25
N LEU A 318 13.67 16.95 -0.99
CA LEU A 318 14.20 15.59 -0.99
C LEU A 318 15.64 15.54 -1.52
N PHE A 319 16.51 14.82 -0.82
CA PHE A 319 17.88 14.50 -1.27
C PHE A 319 18.23 13.03 -1.01
N GLY A 320 19.08 12.45 -1.83
CA GLY A 320 19.39 11.02 -1.84
C GLY A 320 20.12 10.63 -3.12
N GLU A 321 20.17 9.34 -3.45
CA GLU A 321 20.89 8.90 -4.65
C GLU A 321 20.22 9.42 -5.94
N GLY A 322 20.91 10.33 -6.63
CA GLY A 322 20.45 11.00 -7.85
C GLY A 322 20.58 12.52 -7.74
N THR A 323 20.39 13.25 -8.83
CA THR A 323 20.59 14.71 -8.85
C THR A 323 19.70 15.42 -7.83
N ASN A 324 20.32 16.18 -6.93
CA ASN A 324 19.63 16.96 -5.91
C ASN A 324 20.43 18.22 -5.52
N PHE A 325 19.81 19.07 -4.69
CA PHE A 325 20.40 20.35 -4.26
C PHE A 325 21.72 20.16 -3.47
N MET A 326 21.81 19.13 -2.62
CA MET A 326 23.01 18.87 -1.82
C MET A 326 24.19 18.51 -2.73
N ASP A 327 23.97 17.68 -3.74
CA ASP A 327 25.01 17.32 -4.72
C ASP A 327 25.47 18.52 -5.55
N THR A 328 24.53 19.43 -5.88
CA THR A 328 24.86 20.67 -6.61
C THR A 328 25.76 21.56 -5.75
N MET A 329 25.42 21.77 -4.47
CA MET A 329 26.21 22.58 -3.55
C MET A 329 27.58 21.94 -3.25
N ALA A 330 27.63 20.61 -3.07
CA ALA A 330 28.88 19.89 -2.88
C ALA A 330 29.80 20.03 -4.12
N GLY A 331 29.23 19.98 -5.33
CA GLY A 331 30.00 20.22 -6.56
C GLY A 331 30.56 21.64 -6.67
N HIS A 332 29.83 22.66 -6.22
CA HIS A 332 30.36 24.03 -6.14
C HIS A 332 31.51 24.12 -5.13
N ALA A 333 31.35 23.50 -3.95
CA ALA A 333 32.38 23.45 -2.92
C ALA A 333 33.68 22.78 -3.41
N GLU A 334 33.58 21.68 -4.16
CA GLU A 334 34.73 20.97 -4.75
C GLU A 334 35.47 21.82 -5.79
N ARG A 335 34.74 22.64 -6.56
CA ARG A 335 35.31 23.54 -7.57
C ARG A 335 35.81 24.86 -6.97
N GLY A 336 35.61 25.10 -5.68
CA GLY A 336 35.94 26.36 -5.02
C GLY A 336 35.10 27.53 -5.54
N GLU A 337 33.87 27.26 -5.99
CA GLU A 337 32.93 28.25 -6.50
C GLU A 337 32.10 28.84 -5.35
N SER A 338 31.70 30.10 -5.51
CA SER A 338 30.84 30.81 -4.57
C SER A 338 29.44 31.00 -5.16
N PRO A 339 28.47 30.10 -4.89
CA PRO A 339 27.12 30.18 -5.44
C PRO A 339 26.28 31.23 -4.71
N ASP A 340 25.36 31.88 -5.43
CA ASP A 340 24.29 32.69 -4.86
C ASP A 340 23.11 31.79 -4.47
N VAL A 341 22.67 31.85 -3.21
CA VAL A 341 21.62 30.99 -2.67
C VAL A 341 20.61 31.83 -1.88
N VAL A 342 19.33 31.57 -2.13
CA VAL A 342 18.23 32.32 -1.51
C VAL A 342 18.17 32.13 0.01
N ASN A 343 17.94 33.20 0.76
CA ASN A 343 17.85 33.20 2.22
C ASN A 343 16.43 33.38 2.77
N ASP A 344 15.44 33.62 1.90
CA ASP A 344 14.05 33.92 2.24
C ASP A 344 13.08 32.75 1.99
N GLN A 345 13.62 31.57 1.65
CA GLN A 345 12.90 30.31 1.54
C GLN A 345 13.33 29.36 2.65
N HIS A 346 12.40 28.98 3.52
CA HIS A 346 12.63 28.24 4.76
C HIS A 346 11.94 26.88 4.74
N GLY A 347 12.62 25.84 5.23
CA GLY A 347 12.06 24.50 5.28
C GLY A 347 12.99 23.50 5.94
N ARG A 348 12.72 22.21 5.72
CA ARG A 348 13.57 21.10 6.18
C ARG A 348 13.92 20.21 4.99
N PRO A 349 15.21 19.95 4.73
CA PRO A 349 15.59 18.98 3.72
C PRO A 349 15.26 17.57 4.21
N THR A 350 14.77 16.73 3.30
CA THR A 350 14.36 15.35 3.64
C THR A 350 15.33 14.37 3.01
N TRP A 351 15.95 13.53 3.84
CA TRP A 351 16.73 12.42 3.32
C TRP A 351 15.77 11.35 2.76
N ALA A 352 16.01 10.91 1.53
CA ALA A 352 15.20 9.87 0.89
C ALA A 352 15.14 8.57 1.71
N GLU A 353 16.19 8.30 2.48
CA GLU A 353 16.22 7.19 3.44
C GLU A 353 15.21 7.38 4.58
N ASP A 354 15.10 8.57 5.17
CA ASP A 354 14.11 8.86 6.22
C ASP A 354 12.68 8.73 5.67
N LEU A 355 12.44 9.25 4.47
CA LEU A 355 11.15 9.14 3.80
C LEU A 355 10.79 7.66 3.51
N ALA A 356 11.75 6.88 3.03
CA ALA A 356 11.59 5.44 2.79
C ALA A 356 11.26 4.69 4.08
N ARG A 357 12.03 4.90 5.16
CA ARG A 357 11.78 4.26 6.47
C ARG A 357 10.41 4.64 7.04
N GLY A 358 9.98 5.88 6.88
CA GLY A 358 8.65 6.29 7.34
C GLY A 358 7.51 5.65 6.54
N ILE A 359 7.67 5.46 5.22
CA ILE A 359 6.70 4.73 4.39
C ILE A 359 6.63 3.26 4.81
N VAL A 360 7.78 2.60 4.98
CA VAL A 360 7.86 1.21 5.46
C VAL A 360 7.18 1.09 6.83
N HIS A 361 7.46 2.02 7.75
CA HIS A 361 6.83 2.05 9.07
C HIS A 361 5.30 2.14 8.99
N LEU A 362 4.76 3.06 8.18
CA LEU A 362 3.30 3.22 8.01
C LEU A 362 2.65 1.93 7.47
N LEU A 363 3.34 1.24 6.57
CA LEU A 363 2.88 0.01 5.95
C LEU A 363 2.93 -1.18 6.93
N ASP A 364 4.06 -1.37 7.62
CA ASP A 364 4.30 -2.50 8.52
C ASP A 364 3.45 -2.41 9.80
N THR A 365 3.34 -1.22 10.38
CA THR A 365 2.53 -0.99 11.59
C THR A 365 1.04 -0.87 11.30
N LYS A 366 0.64 -0.80 10.01
CA LYS A 366 -0.74 -0.53 9.58
C LYS A 366 -1.33 0.68 10.30
N ALA A 367 -0.55 1.76 10.34
CA ALA A 367 -0.97 3.04 10.92
C ALA A 367 -2.32 3.51 10.34
N GLU A 368 -3.00 4.43 11.01
CA GLU A 368 -4.28 4.93 10.50
C GLU A 368 -4.12 5.53 9.10
N TYR A 369 -4.90 5.06 8.13
CA TYR A 369 -4.86 5.59 6.76
C TYR A 369 -5.18 7.08 6.73
N GLY A 370 -4.51 7.83 5.86
CA GLY A 370 -4.73 9.26 5.69
C GLY A 370 -3.52 10.01 5.18
N VAL A 371 -3.48 11.29 5.50
CA VAL A 371 -2.40 12.21 5.11
C VAL A 371 -1.37 12.28 6.22
N TYR A 372 -0.10 12.25 5.87
CA TYR A 372 1.04 12.40 6.78
C TYR A 372 2.04 13.40 6.19
N ASN A 373 2.46 14.34 7.00
CA ASN A 373 3.64 15.13 6.72
C ASN A 373 4.87 14.33 7.18
N LEU A 374 5.88 14.22 6.30
CA LEU A 374 7.10 13.48 6.56
C LEU A 374 8.29 14.14 5.87
N THR A 375 9.11 14.78 6.69
CA THR A 375 10.47 15.25 6.35
C THR A 375 11.47 14.63 7.33
N SER A 376 12.77 14.84 7.09
CA SER A 376 13.71 14.73 8.20
C SER A 376 13.36 15.77 9.28
N ASP A 377 13.67 15.46 10.54
CA ASP A 377 13.36 16.31 11.70
C ASP A 377 14.43 17.38 11.91
N GLY A 378 14.24 18.25 12.90
CA GLY A 378 15.19 19.28 13.31
C GLY A 378 14.60 20.67 13.25
N ASP A 379 15.46 21.67 13.31
CA ASP A 379 15.09 23.05 13.09
C ASP A 379 14.74 23.32 11.62
N THR A 380 13.98 24.38 11.41
CA THR A 380 13.78 24.98 10.08
C THR A 380 15.02 25.77 9.71
N ALA A 381 15.45 25.64 8.45
CA ALA A 381 16.60 26.37 7.92
C ALA A 381 16.26 26.99 6.57
N SER A 382 16.90 28.11 6.25
CA SER A 382 16.86 28.70 4.92
C SER A 382 17.73 27.92 3.92
N ARG A 383 17.52 28.12 2.62
CA ARG A 383 18.26 27.38 1.58
C ARG A 383 19.77 27.67 1.62
N ASP A 384 20.17 28.90 1.92
CA ASP A 384 21.57 29.29 2.09
C ASP A 384 22.19 28.67 3.35
N GLU A 385 21.47 28.59 4.48
CA GLU A 385 21.94 27.87 5.67
C GLU A 385 22.21 26.38 5.39
N ILE A 386 21.35 25.74 4.59
CA ILE A 386 21.56 24.36 4.14
C ILE A 386 22.79 24.28 3.23
N ALA A 387 22.96 25.21 2.29
CA ALA A 387 24.14 25.24 1.43
C ALA A 387 25.43 25.45 2.24
N MET A 388 25.42 26.34 3.23
CA MET A 388 26.53 26.55 4.17
C MET A 388 26.84 25.27 4.97
N ALA A 389 25.82 24.53 5.39
CA ALA A 389 25.99 23.24 6.04
C ALA A 389 26.63 22.19 5.11
N VAL A 390 26.28 22.19 3.82
CA VAL A 390 26.94 21.34 2.80
C VAL A 390 28.41 21.74 2.64
N PHE A 391 28.71 23.03 2.49
CA PHE A 391 30.09 23.52 2.37
C PHE A 391 30.94 23.12 3.58
N THR A 392 30.40 23.31 4.78
CA THR A 392 31.03 22.87 6.03
C THR A 392 31.30 21.37 6.04
N GLY A 393 30.30 20.55 5.64
CA GLY A 393 30.44 19.09 5.56
C GLY A 393 31.46 18.62 4.52
N MET A 394 31.67 19.39 3.45
CA MET A 394 32.71 19.14 2.45
C MET A 394 34.10 19.65 2.86
N GLY A 395 34.23 20.30 4.01
CA GLY A 395 35.47 20.93 4.47
C GLY A 395 35.83 22.25 3.79
N SER A 396 34.87 22.87 3.08
CA SER A 396 35.00 24.18 2.44
C SER A 396 34.48 25.30 3.34
N ASP A 397 34.94 26.54 3.11
CA ASP A 397 34.49 27.70 3.89
C ASP A 397 33.00 28.02 3.60
N PRO A 398 32.10 27.96 4.59
CA PRO A 398 30.69 28.31 4.39
C PRO A 398 30.47 29.76 3.96
N ALA A 399 31.42 30.67 4.23
CA ALA A 399 31.35 32.06 3.78
C ALA A 399 31.42 32.22 2.24
N ASN A 400 31.76 31.15 1.51
CA ASN A 400 31.70 31.13 0.05
C ASN A 400 30.26 31.07 -0.49
N VAL A 401 29.27 30.70 0.33
CA VAL A 401 27.86 30.79 -0.06
C VAL A 401 27.41 32.26 0.06
N ARG A 402 26.97 32.85 -1.05
CA ARG A 402 26.45 34.21 -1.07
C ARG A 402 24.94 34.20 -0.84
N SER A 403 24.51 34.62 0.33
CA SER A 403 23.09 34.78 0.66
C SER A 403 22.49 35.94 -0.13
N VAL A 404 21.40 35.67 -0.84
CA VAL A 404 20.63 36.66 -1.62
C VAL A 404 19.13 36.52 -1.33
N THR A 405 18.33 37.56 -1.54
CA THR A 405 16.87 37.40 -1.54
C THR A 405 16.40 36.77 -2.85
N ARG A 406 15.14 36.33 -2.89
CA ARG A 406 14.52 35.84 -4.12
C ARG A 406 14.53 36.89 -5.22
N GLU A 407 14.24 38.15 -4.90
CA GLU A 407 14.27 39.25 -5.87
C GLU A 407 15.66 39.41 -6.47
N GLU A 408 16.70 39.46 -5.64
CA GLU A 408 18.09 39.55 -6.08
C GLU A 408 18.50 38.35 -6.94
N TYR A 409 18.09 37.14 -6.54
CA TYR A 409 18.38 35.92 -7.28
C TYR A 409 17.74 35.92 -8.67
N ILE A 410 16.51 36.45 -8.82
CA ILE A 410 15.83 36.58 -10.11
C ILE A 410 16.56 37.57 -11.03
N GLU A 411 17.11 38.66 -10.47
CA GLU A 411 17.92 39.60 -11.25
C GLU A 411 19.20 38.96 -11.79
N ILE A 412 19.79 38.00 -11.05
CA ILE A 412 21.02 37.30 -11.42
C ILE A 412 20.76 36.12 -12.38
N ALA A 413 19.83 35.23 -12.02
CA ALA A 413 19.60 33.95 -12.67
C ALA A 413 18.44 33.97 -13.68
N GLY A 414 17.66 35.04 -13.71
CA GLY A 414 16.48 35.19 -14.55
C GLY A 414 15.18 34.72 -13.89
N PRO A 415 14.04 34.82 -14.60
CA PRO A 415 12.73 34.47 -14.07
C PRO A 415 12.64 33.00 -13.65
N GLN A 416 12.10 32.74 -12.47
CA GLN A 416 11.82 31.40 -11.95
C GLN A 416 10.37 31.28 -11.49
N ALA A 417 9.92 30.03 -11.30
CA ALA A 417 8.64 29.78 -10.66
C ALA A 417 8.56 30.43 -9.27
N ASP A 418 7.37 30.91 -8.91
CA ASP A 418 7.11 31.32 -7.53
C ASP A 418 7.27 30.12 -6.60
N ARG A 419 7.99 30.30 -5.50
CA ARG A 419 8.26 29.26 -4.49
C ARG A 419 7.74 29.75 -3.13
N PRO A 420 7.11 28.88 -2.32
CA PRO A 420 6.63 29.27 -1.01
C PRO A 420 7.79 29.75 -0.13
N ALA A 421 7.58 30.84 0.61
CA ALA A 421 8.61 31.37 1.52
C ALA A 421 8.83 30.45 2.74
N ASN A 422 7.78 29.75 3.17
CA ASN A 422 7.82 28.77 4.24
C ASN A 422 7.31 27.42 3.74
N CYS A 423 8.07 26.37 4.00
CA CYS A 423 7.84 25.00 3.56
C CYS A 423 7.92 24.00 4.72
N THR A 424 8.04 24.47 5.97
CA THR A 424 8.20 23.58 7.12
C THR A 424 6.91 22.80 7.35
N LEU A 425 7.00 21.48 7.39
CA LEU A 425 5.89 20.60 7.69
C LEU A 425 5.90 20.18 9.17
N ASP A 426 4.73 20.18 9.80
CA ASP A 426 4.53 19.66 11.16
C ASP A 426 4.64 18.13 11.14
N LEU A 427 5.48 17.56 11.99
CA LEU A 427 5.77 16.11 12.06
C LEU A 427 5.04 15.42 13.23
N THR A 428 4.16 16.14 13.95
CA THR A 428 3.48 15.62 15.15
C THR A 428 2.72 14.33 14.86
N LYS A 429 2.03 14.24 13.72
CA LYS A 429 1.22 13.07 13.37
C LYS A 429 2.05 11.82 13.10
N ILE A 430 3.14 11.94 12.34
CA ILE A 430 4.00 10.79 12.02
C ILE A 430 4.76 10.29 13.27
N LYS A 431 5.15 11.20 14.16
CA LYS A 431 5.71 10.86 15.48
C LYS A 431 4.69 10.16 16.38
N ALA A 432 3.45 10.64 16.41
CA ALA A 432 2.37 9.98 17.13
C ALA A 432 2.04 8.58 16.59
N ALA A 433 2.30 8.32 15.31
CA ALA A 433 2.23 6.99 14.70
C ALA A 433 3.43 6.09 15.06
N GLY A 434 4.40 6.59 15.84
CA GLY A 434 5.54 5.82 16.36
C GLY A 434 6.81 5.89 15.50
N PHE A 435 6.88 6.78 14.51
CA PHE A 435 8.07 6.97 13.69
C PHE A 435 8.81 8.27 14.04
N GLU A 436 10.09 8.16 14.36
CA GLU A 436 10.96 9.31 14.66
C GLU A 436 11.93 9.55 13.48
N PRO A 437 11.75 10.62 12.69
CA PRO A 437 12.68 10.95 11.61
C PRO A 437 14.05 11.38 12.15
N THR A 438 15.10 11.20 11.33
CA THR A 438 16.45 11.65 11.71
C THR A 438 16.51 13.17 11.68
N ASN A 439 17.32 13.77 12.54
CA ASN A 439 17.66 15.19 12.39
C ASN A 439 18.35 15.43 11.04
N TRP A 440 17.88 16.42 10.27
CA TRP A 440 18.34 16.66 8.90
C TRP A 440 19.83 16.99 8.81
N ARG A 441 20.43 17.62 9.84
CA ARG A 441 21.88 17.87 9.85
C ARG A 441 22.69 16.59 9.99
N ALA A 442 22.23 15.66 10.83
CA ALA A 442 22.85 14.35 10.96
C ALA A 442 22.67 13.54 9.67
N ALA A 443 21.48 13.56 9.08
CA ALA A 443 21.21 12.92 7.80
C ALA A 443 22.09 13.49 6.67
N LEU A 444 22.27 14.81 6.62
CA LEU A 444 23.16 15.46 5.66
C LEU A 444 24.62 15.00 5.84
N ALA A 445 25.13 14.98 7.07
CA ALA A 445 26.49 14.53 7.34
C ALA A 445 26.74 13.08 6.87
N LEU A 446 25.80 12.17 7.18
CA LEU A 446 25.86 10.77 6.72
C LEU A 446 25.80 10.65 5.20
N TYR A 447 24.96 11.47 4.56
CA TYR A 447 24.84 11.48 3.10
C TYR A 447 26.13 11.96 2.42
N LEU A 448 26.76 13.03 2.93
CA LEU A 448 28.01 13.56 2.38
C LEU A 448 29.18 12.59 2.58
N ASP A 449 29.27 11.92 3.73
CA ASP A 449 30.29 10.89 3.99
C ASP A 449 30.17 9.72 2.99
N ALA A 450 28.94 9.23 2.78
CA ALA A 450 28.67 8.18 1.79
C ALA A 450 28.96 8.62 0.35
N ARG A 451 28.85 9.93 0.05
CA ARG A 451 29.19 10.50 -1.26
C ARG A 451 30.70 10.52 -1.48
N SER A 452 31.49 10.90 -0.47
CA SER A 452 32.95 10.94 -0.56
C SER A 452 33.63 9.57 -0.64
N ALA A 453 32.92 8.50 -0.25
CA ALA A 453 33.41 7.13 -0.32
C ALA A 453 33.24 6.46 -1.70
N LYS A 454 32.54 7.09 -2.63
CA LYS A 454 32.36 6.66 -4.03
C LYS A 454 33.37 7.36 -4.93
#